data_AF-A0A4Y8ZVC2-F1
#
_entry.id   AF-A0A4Y8ZVC2-F1
#
_cell.length_a   1.000
_cell.length_b   1.000
_cell.length_c   1.000
_cell.angle_alpha   90.00
_cell.angle_beta   90.00
_cell.angle_gamma   90.00
#
_symmetry.space_group_name_H-M   'P 1'
#
loop_
_entity.id
_entity.type
_entity.pdbx_description
1 polymer ?
#
loop_
_entity_poly.entity_id
_entity_poly.type
_entity_poly.pdbx_seq_one_letter_code
_entity_poly.pdbx_strand_id
1 'polypeptide(L)'
;MALPLRRRAAPAAQRGAFRSVSMALYKYSNYLQQSKNASFDLPLQPSAFVPCAGIYRCTGCGTEVALEGIGMFPDRSHHAHSPAQGPIAWQLVVATSSTVPAPYLHGGT
;
A
#
# COMPACT_ATOMS: atom_id res chain seq x y z
N MET A 1 -33.30 51.79 -10.71
CA MET A 1 -32.15 51.52 -9.84
C MET A 1 -32.31 50.13 -9.24
N ALA A 2 -31.52 49.15 -9.66
CA ALA A 2 -31.49 47.81 -9.07
C ALA A 2 -30.03 47.41 -8.84
N LEU A 3 -29.65 47.13 -7.60
CA LEU A 3 -28.29 46.69 -7.24
C LEU A 3 -28.09 45.22 -7.66
N PRO A 4 -26.89 44.82 -8.14
CA PRO A 4 -26.61 43.42 -8.38
C PRO A 4 -26.30 42.70 -7.06
N LEU A 5 -26.95 41.57 -6.84
CA LEU A 5 -26.64 40.65 -5.75
C LEU A 5 -25.25 40.04 -5.97
N ARG A 6 -24.29 40.41 -5.12
CA ARG A 6 -22.97 39.76 -5.08
C ARG A 6 -23.13 38.35 -4.54
N ARG A 7 -22.97 37.35 -5.41
CA ARG A 7 -22.75 35.96 -4.98
C ARG A 7 -21.44 35.89 -4.21
N ARG A 8 -21.50 35.64 -2.91
CA ARG A 8 -20.31 35.26 -2.13
C ARG A 8 -19.90 33.86 -2.57
N ALA A 9 -18.68 33.72 -3.07
CA ALA A 9 -18.07 32.40 -3.28
C ALA A 9 -17.87 31.74 -1.91
N ALA A 10 -18.25 30.46 -1.80
CA ALA A 10 -17.94 29.64 -0.64
C ALA A 10 -16.41 29.47 -0.53
N PRO A 11 -15.84 29.40 0.69
CA PRO A 11 -14.42 29.11 0.83
C PRO A 11 -14.16 27.70 0.32
N ALA A 12 -13.07 27.51 -0.40
CA ALA A 12 -12.60 26.19 -0.80
C ALA A 12 -12.43 25.34 0.46
N ALA A 13 -13.28 24.32 0.60
CA ALA A 13 -13.12 23.30 1.61
C ALA A 13 -11.71 22.73 1.47
N GLN A 14 -10.86 23.04 2.43
CA GLN A 14 -9.54 22.46 2.54
C GLN A 14 -9.75 20.95 2.72
N ARG A 15 -9.62 20.20 1.62
CA ARG A 15 -9.49 18.74 1.63
C ARG A 15 -8.15 18.44 2.28
N GLY A 16 -8.11 18.52 3.61
CA GLY A 16 -7.04 17.96 4.41
C GLY A 16 -7.00 16.48 4.11
N ALA A 17 -6.02 16.05 3.33
CA ALA A 17 -5.74 14.66 3.07
C ALA A 17 -5.36 14.02 4.41
N PHE A 18 -6.33 13.42 5.09
CA PHE A 18 -6.06 12.43 6.14
C PHE A 18 -5.35 11.27 5.45
N ARG A 19 -4.03 11.34 5.40
CA ARG A 19 -3.21 10.14 5.24
C ARG A 19 -3.50 9.31 6.48
N SER A 20 -4.29 8.25 6.32
CA SER A 20 -4.37 7.20 7.32
C SER A 20 -2.93 6.78 7.65
N VAL A 21 -2.50 7.02 8.89
CA VAL A 21 -1.22 6.49 9.40
C VAL A 21 -1.31 4.96 9.49
N SER A 22 -2.54 4.46 9.67
CA SER A 22 -2.84 3.04 9.70
C SER A 22 -2.88 2.47 8.29
N MET A 23 -2.06 1.45 8.11
CA MET A 23 -2.13 0.52 6.98
C MET A 23 -3.07 -0.63 7.34
N ALA A 24 -3.05 -1.73 6.58
CA ALA A 24 -4.04 -2.81 6.60
C ALA A 24 -4.88 -2.94 7.89
N LEU A 25 -6.19 -2.68 7.75
CA LEU A 25 -7.15 -2.83 8.85
C LEU A 25 -7.56 -4.29 8.99
N TYR A 26 -7.60 -4.78 10.23
CA TYR A 26 -8.10 -6.11 10.56
C TYR A 26 -9.07 -6.03 11.73
N LYS A 27 -10.13 -6.84 11.70
CA LYS A 27 -11.14 -6.90 12.78
C LYS A 27 -10.83 -7.98 13.81
N TYR A 28 -10.32 -9.12 13.36
CA TYR A 28 -10.18 -10.33 14.16
C TYR A 28 -8.72 -10.79 14.14
N SER A 29 -7.98 -10.53 15.22
CA SER A 29 -6.55 -10.86 15.33
C SER A 29 -6.27 -12.37 15.30
N ASN A 30 -7.23 -13.20 15.68
CA ASN A 30 -7.10 -14.65 15.70
C ASN A 30 -6.94 -15.30 14.30
N TYR A 31 -7.11 -14.54 13.22
CA TYR A 31 -6.82 -15.01 11.86
C TYR A 31 -5.47 -14.54 11.32
N LEU A 32 -4.73 -13.71 12.07
CA LEU A 32 -3.43 -13.19 11.67
C LEU A 32 -2.34 -13.70 12.61
N GLN A 33 -1.31 -14.30 12.01
CA GLN A 33 -0.08 -14.64 12.73
C GLN A 33 0.98 -13.58 12.44
N GLN A 34 1.57 -13.04 13.50
CA GLN A 34 2.73 -12.16 13.34
C GLN A 34 3.92 -12.97 12.84
N SER A 35 4.60 -12.46 11.82
CA SER A 35 5.83 -13.04 11.28
C SER A 35 7.02 -12.12 11.55
N LYS A 36 8.20 -12.72 11.74
CA LYS A 36 9.50 -12.02 11.79
C LYS A 36 10.35 -12.34 10.56
N ASN A 37 9.75 -12.90 9.50
CA ASN A 37 10.50 -13.30 8.33
C ASN A 37 11.05 -12.08 7.59
N ALA A 38 12.32 -12.13 7.19
CA ALA A 38 13.02 -11.04 6.51
C ALA A 38 12.38 -10.64 5.17
N SER A 39 11.54 -11.49 4.56
CA SER A 39 10.78 -11.11 3.34
C SER A 39 9.86 -9.91 3.55
N PHE A 40 9.46 -9.60 4.78
CA PHE A 40 8.68 -8.39 5.11
C PHE A 40 9.55 -7.11 5.13
N ASP A 41 10.87 -7.24 5.14
CA ASP A 41 11.81 -6.11 5.18
C ASP A 41 12.40 -5.77 3.80
N LEU A 42 12.19 -6.64 2.80
CA LEU A 42 12.78 -6.48 1.47
C LEU A 42 12.02 -5.46 0.62
N PRO A 43 12.67 -4.36 0.16
CA PRO A 43 12.06 -3.45 -0.80
C PRO A 43 12.09 -4.08 -2.20
N LEU A 44 10.92 -4.15 -2.84
CA LEU A 44 10.75 -4.69 -4.18
C LEU A 44 10.54 -3.56 -5.20
N GLN A 45 11.21 -3.66 -6.33
CA GLN A 45 11.13 -2.67 -7.40
C GLN A 45 9.79 -2.76 -8.15
N PRO A 46 9.36 -1.69 -8.84
CA PRO A 46 8.23 -1.75 -9.75
C PRO A 46 8.46 -2.83 -10.82
N SER A 47 7.40 -3.52 -11.21
CA SER A 47 7.47 -4.65 -12.16
C SER A 47 8.38 -5.81 -11.70
N ALA A 48 8.87 -5.81 -10.45
CA ALA A 48 9.55 -6.97 -9.91
C ALA A 48 8.57 -8.15 -9.81
N PHE A 49 9.12 -9.34 -9.99
CA PHE A 49 8.42 -10.57 -9.68
C PHE A 49 8.18 -10.69 -8.18
N VAL A 50 6.98 -11.13 -7.81
CA VAL A 50 6.50 -11.21 -6.44
C VAL A 50 6.24 -12.68 -6.11
N PRO A 51 6.92 -13.24 -5.09
CA PRO A 51 6.88 -14.68 -4.84
C PRO A 51 5.68 -15.12 -3.99
N CYS A 52 4.86 -14.20 -3.49
CA CYS A 52 3.70 -14.52 -2.65
C CYS A 52 2.55 -13.55 -2.89
N ALA A 53 1.34 -14.03 -2.61
CA ALA A 53 0.15 -13.18 -2.56
C ALA A 53 0.10 -12.44 -1.22
N GLY A 54 -0.55 -11.28 -1.20
CA GLY A 54 -0.60 -10.46 0.00
C GLY A 54 -0.89 -9.00 -0.24
N ILE A 55 -0.80 -8.22 0.84
CA ILE A 55 -0.90 -6.77 0.85
C ILE A 55 0.51 -6.18 0.93
N TYR A 56 0.82 -5.30 -0.02
CA TYR A 56 2.08 -4.59 -0.10
C TYR A 56 1.84 -3.10 0.06
N ARG A 57 2.75 -2.40 0.74
CA ARG A 57 2.74 -0.95 0.85
C ARG A 57 3.87 -0.32 0.04
N CYS A 58 3.64 0.87 -0.50
CA CYS A 58 4.69 1.70 -1.05
C CYS A 58 5.49 2.34 0.10
N THR A 59 6.81 2.20 0.09
CA THR A 59 7.69 2.74 1.15
C THR A 59 7.78 4.26 1.12
N GLY A 60 7.58 4.90 -0.04
CA GLY A 60 7.64 6.35 -0.21
C GLY A 60 6.34 7.08 0.12
N CYS A 61 5.18 6.47 -0.15
CA CYS A 61 3.89 7.14 -0.01
C CYS A 61 2.87 6.38 0.86
N GLY A 62 3.08 5.10 1.18
CA GLY A 62 2.16 4.30 1.98
C GLY A 62 0.91 3.81 1.24
N THR A 63 0.74 4.06 -0.06
CA THR A 63 -0.35 3.43 -0.83
C THR A 63 -0.19 1.92 -0.82
N GLU A 64 -1.28 1.18 -0.64
CA GLU A 64 -1.28 -0.28 -0.62
C GLU A 64 -1.80 -0.89 -1.93
N VAL A 65 -1.33 -2.09 -2.24
CA VAL A 65 -1.86 -2.95 -3.30
C VAL A 65 -2.04 -4.37 -2.76
N ALA A 66 -3.07 -5.07 -3.25
CA ALA A 66 -3.26 -6.49 -2.99
C ALA A 66 -2.88 -7.28 -4.24
N LEU A 67 -2.10 -8.35 -4.05
CA LEU A 67 -1.76 -9.30 -5.09
C LEU A 67 -2.36 -10.65 -4.74
N GLU A 68 -3.09 -11.26 -5.67
CA GLU A 68 -3.79 -12.55 -5.47
C GLU A 68 -2.86 -13.76 -5.57
N GLY A 69 -1.67 -13.60 -6.16
CA GLY A 69 -0.82 -14.71 -6.51
C GLY A 69 0.66 -14.36 -6.71
N ILE A 70 1.41 -15.38 -7.12
CA ILE A 70 2.73 -15.19 -7.73
C ILE A 70 2.53 -14.42 -9.03
N GLY A 71 3.24 -13.31 -9.19
CA GLY A 71 3.03 -12.43 -10.34
C GLY A 71 4.03 -11.30 -10.42
N MET A 72 3.69 -10.26 -11.16
CA MET A 72 4.47 -9.03 -11.23
C MET A 72 3.69 -7.91 -10.58
N PHE A 73 4.39 -6.97 -9.93
CA PHE A 73 3.75 -5.71 -9.56
C PHE A 73 3.18 -5.05 -10.82
N PRO A 74 2.00 -4.41 -10.73
CA PRO A 74 1.43 -3.67 -11.85
C PRO A 74 2.48 -2.72 -12.45
N ASP A 75 2.54 -2.70 -13.77
CA ASP A 75 3.44 -1.83 -14.51
C ASP A 75 3.08 -0.37 -14.24
N ARG A 76 3.97 0.29 -13.51
CA ARG A 76 4.02 1.72 -13.17
C ARG A 76 2.81 2.55 -13.61
N SER A 77 1.89 2.85 -12.66
CA SER A 77 1.38 4.23 -12.40
C SER A 77 0.06 4.30 -11.60
N HIS A 78 -0.16 3.48 -10.56
CA HIS A 78 -1.32 3.78 -9.70
C HIS A 78 -1.21 5.12 -8.96
N HIS A 79 0.00 5.68 -8.81
CA HIS A 79 0.23 7.02 -8.30
C HIS A 79 1.61 7.55 -8.71
N ALA A 80 1.72 8.86 -8.93
CA ALA A 80 2.99 9.54 -9.18
C ALA A 80 3.65 9.95 -7.86
N HIS A 81 4.96 9.74 -7.74
CA HIS A 81 5.75 10.25 -6.62
C HIS A 81 6.25 11.66 -6.90
N SER A 82 6.22 12.52 -5.88
CA SER A 82 7.04 13.72 -5.87
C SER A 82 8.52 13.34 -5.66
N PRO A 83 9.47 14.22 -6.01
CA PRO A 83 10.89 13.97 -5.75
C PRO A 83 11.20 13.64 -4.29
N ALA A 84 10.47 14.25 -3.34
CA ALA A 84 10.64 14.00 -1.91
C ALA A 84 10.19 12.60 -1.46
N GLN A 85 9.35 11.91 -2.23
CA GLN A 85 8.90 10.54 -1.93
C GLN A 85 9.87 9.48 -2.46
N GLY A 86 10.87 9.87 -3.26
CA GLY A 86 11.85 8.95 -3.84
C GLY A 86 11.25 7.98 -4.87
N PRO A 87 12.02 6.97 -5.30
CA PRO A 87 11.52 5.96 -6.22
C PRO A 87 10.40 5.11 -5.60
N ILE A 88 9.50 4.59 -6.42
CA ILE A 88 8.49 3.62 -5.98
C ILE A 88 9.21 2.33 -5.59
N ALA A 89 8.97 1.86 -4.37
CA ALA A 89 9.38 0.55 -3.89
C ALA A 89 8.29 -0.03 -2.99
N TRP A 90 8.09 -1.34 -3.09
CA TRP A 90 7.02 -2.08 -2.42
C TRP A 90 7.57 -2.92 -1.28
N GLN A 91 6.83 -3.02 -0.19
CA GLN A 91 7.17 -3.83 0.98
C GLN A 91 5.97 -4.66 1.39
N LEU A 92 6.17 -5.95 1.66
CA LEU A 92 5.11 -6.85 2.12
C LEU A 92 4.68 -6.48 3.54
N VAL A 93 3.36 -6.44 3.79
CA VAL A 93 2.77 -6.14 5.11
C VAL A 93 1.92 -7.30 5.62
N VAL A 94 1.19 -7.98 4.73
CA VAL A 94 0.40 -9.18 5.06
C VAL A 94 0.60 -10.21 3.95
N ALA A 95 1.01 -11.43 4.28
CA ALA A 95 1.13 -12.54 3.33
C ALA A 95 -0.07 -13.48 3.41
N THR A 96 -0.48 -14.06 2.29
CA THR A 96 -1.38 -15.22 2.32
C THR A 96 -0.63 -16.45 2.79
N SER A 97 -1.32 -17.34 3.51
CA SER A 97 -0.74 -18.63 3.93
C SER A 97 -0.77 -19.69 2.80
N SER A 98 -1.61 -19.52 1.79
CA SER A 98 -1.88 -20.51 0.74
C SER A 98 -0.98 -20.41 -0.49
N THR A 99 -0.40 -19.24 -0.77
CA THR A 99 0.39 -19.00 -2.00
C THR A 99 1.89 -19.13 -1.77
N VAL A 100 2.30 -20.00 -0.85
CA VAL A 100 3.70 -20.19 -0.46
C VAL A 100 4.24 -21.47 -1.12
N PRO A 101 4.81 -21.43 -2.33
CA PRO A 101 5.65 -22.53 -2.77
C PRO A 101 6.88 -22.60 -1.86
N ALA A 102 7.21 -23.79 -1.35
CA ALA A 102 8.51 -24.04 -0.72
C ALA A 102 9.60 -23.60 -1.72
N PRO A 103 10.55 -22.70 -1.35
CA PRO A 103 11.20 -22.60 -0.04
C PRO A 103 11.07 -21.22 0.67
N TYR A 104 10.12 -20.35 0.31
CA TYR A 104 10.16 -18.94 0.78
C TYR A 104 9.55 -18.65 2.17
N LEU A 105 9.25 -19.68 2.98
CA LEU A 105 9.06 -19.56 4.43
C LEU A 105 9.62 -20.82 5.13
N HIS A 106 10.95 -20.98 5.18
CA HIS A 106 11.55 -21.97 6.09
C HIS A 106 11.56 -21.46 7.53
N GLY A 107 10.87 -22.22 8.40
CA GLY A 107 10.98 -22.22 9.87
C GLY A 107 10.08 -21.20 10.57
N GLY A 108 9.21 -21.56 11.49
CA GLY A 108 8.95 -22.83 12.17
C GLY A 108 7.82 -22.59 13.19
N THR A 109 7.29 -23.69 13.71
CA THR A 109 6.46 -23.79 14.92
C THR A 109 6.94 -22.91 16.06
#